data_AF-A0A0D6LPE6-F1
#
_entry.id   AF-A0A0D6LPE6-F1
#
_cell.length_a   1.000
_cell.length_b   1.000
_cell.length_c   1.000
_cell.angle_alpha   90.00
_cell.angle_beta   90.00
_cell.angle_gamma   90.00
#
_symmetry.space_group_name_H-M   'P 1'
#
loop_
_entity.id
_entity.type
_entity.pdbx_description
1 polymer ?
#
loop_
_entity_poly.entity_id
_entity_poly.type
_entity_poly.pdbx_seq_one_letter_code
_entity_poly.pdbx_strand_id
1 'polypeptide(L)'
;MISRNLGPELGGAVGILFYLGTTIAASMYLTGAVEIFLLYIMPEGKVFESIYNNFRLFGSGLLFLVGLIVLAGVKVTAPLCLHYTCLAAPFSRLSSVYSTLYTIC
;
A
#
# COMPACT_ATOMS: atom_id res chain seq x y z
N MET A 1 -13.58 -9.12 -13.01
CA MET A 1 -14.90 -9.43 -13.60
C MET A 1 -15.53 -8.24 -14.36
N ILE A 2 -14.89 -7.07 -14.50
CA ILE A 2 -15.48 -5.88 -15.14
C ILE A 2 -15.40 -5.90 -16.68
N SER A 3 -14.29 -6.43 -17.23
CA SER A 3 -14.00 -6.42 -18.68
C SER A 3 -14.96 -7.29 -19.50
N ARG A 4 -15.65 -8.24 -18.88
CA ARG A 4 -16.60 -9.14 -19.55
C ARG A 4 -17.96 -8.48 -19.84
N ASN A 5 -18.34 -7.45 -19.08
CA ASN A 5 -19.64 -6.80 -19.19
C ASN A 5 -19.62 -5.45 -19.93
N LEU A 6 -18.46 -4.79 -20.04
CA LEU A 6 -18.34 -3.41 -20.58
C LEU A 6 -17.59 -3.30 -21.92
N GLY A 7 -17.19 -4.43 -22.52
CA GLY A 7 -16.42 -4.45 -23.77
C GLY A 7 -14.92 -4.19 -23.57
N PRO A 8 -14.07 -4.61 -24.53
CA PRO A 8 -12.60 -4.58 -24.41
C PRO A 8 -12.03 -3.15 -24.29
N GLU A 9 -12.73 -2.16 -24.82
CA GLU A 9 -12.34 -0.75 -24.82
C GLU A 9 -12.50 -0.06 -23.46
N LEU A 10 -13.61 -0.30 -22.74
CA LEU A 10 -13.79 0.28 -21.39
C LEU A 10 -13.07 -0.52 -20.30
N GLY A 11 -12.92 -1.83 -20.47
CA GLY A 11 -12.15 -2.66 -19.54
C GLY A 11 -10.68 -2.24 -19.43
N GLY A 12 -10.05 -1.88 -20.57
CA GLY A 12 -8.67 -1.40 -20.60
C GLY A 12 -8.50 -0.03 -19.94
N ALA A 13 -9.38 0.92 -20.25
CA ALA A 13 -9.32 2.28 -19.69
C ALA A 13 -9.51 2.30 -18.17
N VAL A 14 -10.50 1.56 -17.65
CA VAL A 14 -10.76 1.47 -16.21
C VAL A 14 -9.65 0.72 -15.48
N GLY A 15 -9.06 -0.31 -16.10
CA GLY A 15 -7.93 -1.05 -15.53
C GLY A 15 -6.69 -0.18 -15.32
N ILE A 16 -6.36 0.68 -16.28
CA ILE A 16 -5.23 1.63 -16.17
C ILE A 16 -5.49 2.68 -15.08
N LEU A 17 -6.72 3.18 -14.99
CA LEU A 17 -7.11 4.12 -13.93
C LEU A 17 -6.95 3.50 -12.54
N PHE A 18 -7.36 2.23 -12.39
CA PHE A 18 -7.29 1.51 -11.13
C PHE A 18 -5.86 1.15 -10.74
N TYR A 19 -5.01 0.78 -11.70
CA TYR A 19 -3.59 0.56 -11.46
C TYR A 19 -2.88 1.82 -10.97
N LEU A 20 -3.11 2.96 -11.61
CA LEU A 20 -2.53 4.22 -11.17
C LEU A 20 -3.08 4.67 -9.81
N GLY A 21 -4.38 4.53 -9.58
CA GLY A 21 -5.01 4.89 -8.30
C GLY A 21 -4.45 4.08 -7.13
N THR A 22 -4.31 2.77 -7.29
CA THR A 22 -3.74 1.89 -6.25
C THR A 22 -2.25 2.16 -6.01
N THR A 23 -1.50 2.50 -7.06
CA THR A 23 -0.08 2.86 -6.94
C THR A 23 0.11 4.18 -6.17
N ILE A 24 -0.72 5.19 -6.46
CA ILE A 24 -0.69 6.46 -5.73
C ILE A 24 -1.10 6.25 -4.26
N ALA A 25 -2.16 5.50 -4.01
CA ALA A 25 -2.59 5.17 -2.65
C ALA A 25 -1.50 4.43 -1.86
N ALA A 26 -0.82 3.46 -2.46
CA ALA A 26 0.30 2.75 -1.84
C ALA A 26 1.44 3.71 -1.47
N SER A 27 1.79 4.65 -2.35
CA SER A 27 2.82 5.66 -2.08
C SER A 27 2.46 6.59 -0.91
N MET A 28 1.16 6.92 -0.78
CA MET A 28 0.65 7.76 0.30
C MET A 28 0.76 7.03 1.65
N TYR A 29 0.36 5.75 1.71
CA TYR A 29 0.49 4.95 2.92
C TYR A 29 1.96 4.78 3.33
N LEU A 30 2.86 4.63 2.36
CA LEU A 30 4.28 4.49 2.64
C LEU A 30 4.89 5.75 3.24
N THR A 31 4.55 6.91 2.66
CA THR A 31 5.05 8.21 3.15
C THR A 31 4.49 8.53 4.53
N GLY A 32 3.21 8.24 4.78
CA GLY A 32 2.59 8.41 6.10
C GLY A 32 3.23 7.52 7.18
N ALA A 33 3.61 6.29 6.84
CA ALA A 33 4.33 5.41 7.77
C ALA A 33 5.72 5.98 8.15
N VAL A 34 6.44 6.54 7.17
CA VAL A 34 7.74 7.20 7.41
C VAL A 34 7.58 8.45 8.28
N GLU A 35 6.55 9.25 8.05
CA GLU A 35 6.25 10.44 8.86
C GLU A 35 5.98 10.08 10.32
N ILE A 36 5.15 9.07 10.56
CA ILE A 36 4.84 8.61 11.93
C ILE A 36 6.10 8.04 12.59
N PHE A 37 6.88 7.24 11.86
CA PHE A 37 8.09 6.62 12.38
C PHE A 37 9.14 7.66 12.82
N LEU A 38 9.35 8.68 11.99
CA LEU A 38 10.40 9.68 12.22
C LEU A 38 9.98 10.78 13.21
N LEU A 39 8.69 11.13 13.27
CA LEU A 39 8.19 12.14 14.20
C LEU A 39 7.81 11.58 15.57
N TYR A 40 7.31 10.34 15.65
CA TYR A 40 6.73 9.81 16.90
C TYR A 40 7.52 8.69 17.56
N ILE A 41 8.25 7.86 16.80
CA ILE A 41 8.96 6.70 17.38
C ILE A 41 10.41 7.03 17.74
N MET A 42 11.15 7.70 16.85
CA MET A 42 12.56 8.04 17.05
C MET A 42 12.87 9.48 16.60
N PRO A 43 12.49 10.51 17.39
CA PRO A 43 12.74 11.91 17.03
C PRO A 43 14.24 12.26 17.02
N GLU A 44 15.07 11.51 17.76
CA GLU A 44 16.53 11.70 17.84
C GLU A 44 17.30 11.02 16.70
N GLY A 45 16.64 10.20 15.88
CA GLY A 45 17.27 9.48 14.75
C GLY A 45 17.49 10.34 13.49
N LYS A 46 17.36 11.67 13.58
CA LYS A 46 17.59 12.60 12.45
C LYS A 46 19.08 12.69 12.14
N VAL A 47 19.50 11.99 11.08
CA VAL A 47 20.90 11.96 10.60
C VAL A 47 21.33 13.29 9.98
N PHE A 48 20.39 14.04 9.38
CA PHE A 48 20.64 15.37 8.81
C PHE A 48 19.90 16.48 9.58
N GLU A 49 20.49 17.67 9.68
CA GLU A 49 19.81 18.85 10.26
C GLU A 49 18.63 19.33 9.40
N SER A 50 18.69 19.11 8.07
CA SER A 50 17.60 19.42 7.16
C SER A 50 16.55 18.30 7.15
N ILE A 51 15.36 18.61 7.67
CA ILE A 51 14.22 17.70 7.76
C ILE A 51 13.85 17.10 6.40
N TYR A 52 13.91 17.86 5.31
CA TYR A 52 13.54 17.40 3.97
C TYR A 52 14.44 16.29 3.42
N ASN A 53 15.74 16.33 3.74
CA ASN A 53 16.68 15.32 3.26
C ASN A 53 16.46 13.98 3.98
N ASN A 54 16.14 14.02 5.28
CA ASN A 54 15.78 12.82 6.04
C ASN A 54 14.52 12.17 5.47
N PHE A 55 13.46 12.95 5.16
CA PHE A 55 12.23 12.40 4.59
C PHE A 55 12.46 11.67 3.27
N ARG A 56 13.32 12.19 2.40
CA ARG A 56 13.63 11.55 1.11
C ARG A 56 14.44 10.27 1.27
N LEU A 57 15.41 10.25 2.18
CA LEU A 57 16.29 9.09 2.41
C LEU A 57 15.55 7.92 3.07
N PHE A 58 14.78 8.20 4.13
CA PHE A 58 13.96 7.18 4.78
C PHE A 58 12.81 6.73 3.88
N GLY A 59 12.24 7.65 3.09
CA GLY A 59 11.23 7.34 2.09
C GLY A 59 11.73 6.36 1.02
N SER A 60 12.88 6.62 0.40
CA SER A 60 13.44 5.73 -0.64
C SER A 60 13.93 4.40 -0.09
N GLY A 61 14.54 4.39 1.10
CA GLY A 61 14.96 3.17 1.78
C GLY A 61 13.79 2.23 2.09
N LEU A 62 12.69 2.77 2.62
CA LEU A 62 11.50 1.98 2.95
C LEU A 62 10.76 1.51 1.68
N LEU A 63 10.70 2.35 0.64
CA LEU A 63 10.16 1.96 -0.66
C LEU A 63 10.94 0.81 -1.31
N PHE A 64 12.27 0.84 -1.22
CA PHE A 64 13.13 -0.24 -1.72
C PHE A 64 12.93 -1.54 -0.94
N LEU A 65 12.83 -1.45 0.39
CA LEU A 65 12.59 -2.60 1.27
C LEU A 65 11.23 -3.25 0.99
N VAL A 66 10.16 -2.47 0.87
CA VAL A 66 8.83 -2.99 0.51
C VAL A 66 8.81 -3.57 -0.90
N GLY A 67 9.52 -2.94 -1.85
CA GLY A 67 9.73 -3.49 -3.19
C GLY A 67 10.39 -4.87 -3.15
N LEU A 68 11.46 -5.04 -2.38
CA LEU A 68 12.13 -6.33 -2.20
C LEU A 68 11.21 -7.38 -1.56
N ILE A 69 10.38 -7.02 -0.58
CA ILE A 69 9.41 -7.94 0.04
C ILE A 69 8.38 -8.43 -0.99
N VAL A 70 7.88 -7.54 -1.84
CA VAL A 70 6.94 -7.91 -2.91
C VAL A 70 7.61 -8.83 -3.93
N LEU A 71 8.88 -8.59 -4.26
CA LEU A 71 9.68 -9.44 -5.17
C LEU A 71 10.02 -10.81 -4.57
N ALA A 72 10.28 -10.89 -3.26
CA ALA A 72 10.56 -12.15 -2.55
C ALA A 72 9.32 -13.09 -2.47
N GLY A 73 8.12 -12.56 -2.73
CA GLY A 73 6.96 -13.33 -3.13
C GLY A 73 5.85 -13.45 -2.07
N VAL A 74 4.60 -13.42 -2.56
CA VAL A 74 3.32 -13.45 -1.80
C VAL A 74 3.11 -14.74 -0.99
N LYS A 75 3.99 -15.73 -1.11
CA LYS A 75 3.88 -17.02 -0.42
C LYS A 75 4.04 -16.90 1.11
N VAL A 76 4.67 -15.84 1.62
CA VAL A 76 4.88 -15.63 3.07
C VAL A 76 3.86 -14.67 3.69
N THR A 77 3.19 -13.83 2.90
CA THR A 77 2.23 -12.80 3.37
C THR A 77 0.80 -13.30 3.53
N ALA A 78 0.39 -14.34 2.80
CA ALA A 78 -0.94 -14.92 2.88
C ALA A 78 -1.35 -15.42 4.30
N PRO A 79 -0.50 -16.13 5.07
CA PRO A 79 -0.87 -16.57 6.43
C PRO A 79 -0.87 -15.44 7.48
N LEU A 80 -0.14 -14.34 7.24
CA LEU A 80 -0.08 -13.20 8.15
C LEU A 80 -1.34 -12.32 8.06
N CYS A 81 -1.92 -12.16 6.85
CA CYS A 81 -3.14 -11.36 6.65
C CYS A 81 -4.34 -11.88 7.47
N LEU A 82 -4.45 -13.21 7.64
CA LEU A 82 -5.54 -13.84 8.38
C LEU A 82 -5.48 -13.55 9.90
N HIS A 83 -4.28 -13.34 10.45
CA HIS A 83 -4.11 -13.03 11.87
C HIS A 83 -4.49 -11.58 12.21
N TYR A 84 -4.15 -10.61 11.37
CA TYR A 84 -4.44 -9.18 11.63
C TYR A 84 -5.90 -8.80 11.35
N THR A 85 -6.54 -9.41 10.34
CA THR A 85 -7.95 -9.12 10.00
C THR A 85 -8.95 -9.71 11.00
N CYS A 86 -8.59 -10.78 11.71
CA CYS A 86 -9.44 -11.39 12.74
C CYS A 86 -9.54 -10.54 14.03
N LEU A 87 -8.50 -9.76 14.36
CA LEU A 87 -8.48 -8.83 15.49
C LEU A 87 -9.14 -7.47 15.18
N ALA A 88 -9.21 -7.07 13.91
CA ALA A 88 -9.81 -5.81 13.45
C ALA A 88 -11.26 -5.96 12.92
N ALA A 89 -12.01 -6.95 13.44
CA ALA A 89 -13.34 -7.35 12.97
C ALA A 89 -14.42 -6.24 12.82
N PRO A 90 -14.43 -5.11 13.56
CA PRO A 90 -15.41 -4.06 13.27
C PRO A 90 -15.01 -3.16 12.09
N PHE A 91 -13.71 -3.06 11.74
CA PHE A 91 -13.22 -2.21 10.63
C PHE A 91 -13.22 -2.98 9.28
N SER A 92 -13.24 -4.31 9.34
CA SER A 92 -13.14 -5.20 8.18
C SER A 92 -14.42 -5.31 7.33
N ARG A 93 -15.58 -4.80 7.79
CA ARG A 93 -16.76 -4.67 6.91
C ARG A 93 -16.55 -3.65 5.79
N LEU A 94 -15.68 -2.65 5.97
CA LEU A 94 -15.30 -1.72 4.90
C LEU A 94 -14.21 -2.29 3.99
N SER A 95 -13.26 -3.08 4.52
CA SER A 95 -12.24 -3.74 3.69
C SER A 95 -12.79 -4.93 2.89
N SER A 96 -13.88 -5.56 3.35
CA SER A 96 -14.60 -6.58 2.58
C SER A 96 -15.25 -5.98 1.32
N VAL A 97 -15.72 -4.74 1.38
CA VAL A 97 -16.17 -3.99 0.18
C VAL A 97 -14.99 -3.71 -0.76
N TYR A 98 -13.79 -3.43 -0.21
CA TYR A 98 -12.58 -3.18 -1.00
C TYR A 98 -12.02 -4.45 -1.67
N SER A 99 -12.03 -5.59 -0.97
CA SER A 99 -11.63 -6.90 -1.49
C SER A 99 -12.64 -7.43 -2.52
N THR A 100 -13.93 -7.18 -2.30
CA THR A 100 -14.99 -7.48 -3.27
C THR A 100 -14.83 -6.61 -4.52
N LEU A 101 -14.44 -5.33 -4.40
CA LEU A 101 -14.10 -4.50 -5.56
C LEU A 101 -12.88 -5.01 -6.34
N TYR A 102 -11.84 -5.50 -5.66
CA TYR A 102 -10.63 -6.04 -6.29
C TYR A 102 -10.85 -7.41 -6.96
N THR A 103 -11.78 -8.21 -6.45
CA THR A 103 -12.24 -9.45 -7.08
C THR A 103 -13.19 -9.18 -8.26
N ILE A 104 -13.97 -8.11 -8.22
CA ILE A 104 -14.93 -7.76 -9.27
C ILE A 104 -14.29 -6.99 -10.44
N CYS A 105 -13.15 -6.32 -10.27
CA CYS A 105 -12.34 -5.80 -11.40
C CYS A 105 -11.76 -6.97 -12.23
#